data_AF-A0A946SZ31-F1
#
_entry.id   AF-A0A946SZ31-F1
#
_cell.length_a   1.000
_cell.length_b   1.000
_cell.length_c   1.000
_cell.angle_alpha   90.00
_cell.angle_beta   90.00
_cell.angle_gamma   90.00
#
_symmetry.space_group_name_H-M   'P 1'
#
loop_
_entity.id
_entity.type
_entity.pdbx_description
1 polymer ?
#
loop_
_entity_poly.entity_id
_entity_poly.type
_entity_poly.pdbx_seq_one_letter_code
_entity_poly.pdbx_strand_id
1 'polypeptide(L)'
;PTGQGNIVGNPIEPVVKLTANPLTVKGMGEHIDCDVSKILTREMNMSQAGDELIKTTLKVANGRLTCAEALGHKEFVMTKLYRSA
;
A
#
# COMPACT_ATOMS: atom_id res chain seq x y z
N PRO A 1 0.60 -2.72 -6.85
CA PRO A 1 1.21 -1.36 -6.87
C PRO A 1 0.16 -0.31 -7.19
N THR A 2 -0.06 0.66 -6.30
CA THR A 2 -1.18 1.60 -6.37
C THR A 2 -0.85 2.86 -7.18
N GLY A 3 -0.14 2.74 -8.31
CA GLY A 3 0.35 3.89 -9.09
C GLY A 3 -0.71 4.95 -9.50
N GLN A 4 -2.00 4.64 -9.41
CA GLN A 4 -3.12 5.59 -9.62
C GLN A 4 -3.76 6.13 -8.33
N GLY A 5 -3.35 5.63 -7.16
CA GLY A 5 -3.80 6.10 -5.84
C GLY A 5 -5.18 5.56 -5.42
N ASN A 6 -5.38 4.25 -5.35
CA ASN A 6 -6.61 3.72 -4.73
C ASN A 6 -6.52 3.74 -3.20
N ILE A 7 -7.63 4.06 -2.55
CA ILE A 7 -7.76 4.15 -1.08
C ILE A 7 -8.32 2.88 -0.44
N VAL A 8 -8.65 1.86 -1.23
CA VAL A 8 -9.35 0.64 -0.78
C VAL A 8 -8.67 0.00 0.42
N GLY A 9 -9.40 -0.13 1.53
CA GLY A 9 -8.97 -0.89 2.71
C GLY A 9 -9.61 -2.27 2.81
N ASN A 10 -9.32 -2.96 3.91
CA ASN A 10 -9.93 -4.25 4.25
C ASN A 10 -10.30 -4.24 5.74
N PRO A 11 -11.53 -4.66 6.14
CA PRO A 11 -11.94 -4.69 7.54
C PRO A 11 -11.31 -5.81 8.38
N ILE A 12 -10.68 -6.82 7.75
CA ILE A 12 -10.15 -8.03 8.42
C ILE A 12 -8.62 -8.01 8.49
N GLU A 13 -7.95 -7.52 7.46
CA GLU A 13 -6.49 -7.57 7.34
C GLU A 13 -5.90 -6.17 7.07
N PRO A 14 -4.65 -5.92 7.48
CA PRO A 14 -3.98 -4.66 7.17
C PRO A 14 -3.66 -4.56 5.67
N VAL A 15 -3.90 -3.39 5.09
CA VAL A 15 -3.58 -3.11 3.68
C VAL A 15 -2.44 -2.10 3.59
N VAL A 16 -1.25 -2.56 3.22
CA VAL A 16 -0.08 -1.71 2.99
C VAL A 16 -0.11 -1.13 1.59
N LYS A 17 -0.18 0.20 1.47
CA LYS A 17 -0.20 0.90 0.18
C LYS A 17 1.20 1.31 -0.25
N LEU A 18 1.67 0.69 -1.34
CA LEU A 18 2.96 0.93 -1.97
C LEU A 18 2.81 1.68 -3.30
N THR A 19 3.57 2.75 -3.49
CA THR A 19 3.64 3.46 -4.78
C THR A 19 5.08 3.83 -5.16
N ALA A 20 5.36 3.77 -6.46
CA ALA A 20 6.55 4.34 -7.07
C ALA A 20 6.25 5.62 -7.87
N ASN A 21 4.98 6.06 -7.91
CA ASN A 21 4.57 7.25 -8.67
C ASN A 21 4.71 8.51 -7.80
N PRO A 22 5.64 9.44 -8.12
CA PRO A 22 5.84 10.67 -7.35
C PRO A 22 4.59 11.56 -7.31
N LEU A 23 3.76 11.52 -8.35
CA LEU A 23 2.51 12.29 -8.40
C LEU A 23 1.50 11.78 -7.36
N THR A 24 1.42 10.47 -7.16
CA THR A 24 0.58 9.87 -6.12
C THR A 24 1.06 10.25 -4.73
N VAL A 25 2.37 10.21 -4.49
CA VAL A 25 2.94 10.62 -3.19
C VAL A 25 2.63 12.08 -2.89
N LYS A 26 2.78 12.96 -3.90
CA LYS A 26 2.52 14.40 -3.75
C LYS A 26 1.05 14.71 -3.48
N GLY A 27 0.11 14.00 -4.13
CA GLY A 27 -1.31 14.31 -4.05
C GLY A 27 -2.11 13.46 -3.05
N MET A 28 -1.59 12.32 -2.64
CA MET A 28 -2.28 11.32 -1.82
C MET A 28 -1.36 10.71 -0.75
N GLY A 29 -0.37 11.48 -0.29
CA GLY A 29 0.67 11.00 0.62
C GLY A 29 0.12 10.43 1.94
N GLU A 30 -1.01 10.94 2.42
CA GLU A 30 -1.68 10.42 3.62
C GLU A 30 -2.19 8.99 3.46
N HIS A 31 -2.37 8.52 2.22
CA HIS A 31 -2.86 7.18 1.89
C HIS A 31 -1.73 6.18 1.58
N ILE A 32 -0.46 6.58 1.67
CA ILE A 32 0.70 5.78 1.27
C ILE A 32 1.51 5.35 2.49
N ASP A 33 1.66 4.04 2.67
CA ASP A 33 2.48 3.46 3.74
C ASP A 33 3.96 3.37 3.37
N CYS A 34 4.25 3.12 2.08
CA CYS A 34 5.60 2.90 1.56
C CYS A 34 5.78 3.62 0.22
N ASP A 35 6.59 4.67 0.24
CA ASP A 35 6.99 5.44 -0.93
C ASP A 35 8.34 4.93 -1.46
N VAL A 36 8.34 4.40 -2.69
CA VAL A 36 9.54 3.98 -3.42
C VAL A 36 9.72 4.77 -4.72
N SER A 37 9.16 5.97 -4.80
CA SER A 37 9.22 6.84 -5.98
C SER A 37 10.64 7.21 -6.41
N LYS A 38 11.60 7.18 -5.47
CA LYS A 38 13.04 7.34 -5.72
C LYS A 38 13.65 6.31 -6.68
N ILE A 39 12.96 5.18 -6.93
CA ILE A 39 13.35 4.25 -7.99
C ILE A 39 13.35 4.96 -9.36
N LEU A 40 12.35 5.81 -9.62
CA LEU A 40 12.21 6.49 -10.91
C LEU A 40 13.24 7.62 -11.09
N THR A 41 13.71 8.23 -10.01
CA THR A 41 14.80 9.22 -10.03
C THR A 41 16.19 8.59 -9.98
N ARG A 42 16.28 7.25 -9.87
CA ARG A 42 17.54 6.47 -9.70
C ARG A 42 18.31 6.80 -8.43
N GLU A 43 17.66 7.41 -7.44
CA GLU A 43 18.21 7.62 -6.09
C GLU A 43 18.08 6.38 -5.20
N MET A 44 17.26 5.41 -5.63
CA MET A 44 17.03 4.13 -4.97
C MET A 44 17.06 3.01 -6.02
N ASN A 45 17.65 1.87 -5.66
CA ASN A 45 17.59 0.67 -6.48
C ASN A 45 16.50 -0.31 -6.01
N MET A 46 16.24 -1.36 -6.79
CA MET A 46 15.18 -2.33 -6.50
C MET A 46 15.38 -3.06 -5.18
N SER A 47 16.62 -3.37 -4.80
CA SER A 47 16.92 -4.04 -3.53
C SER A 47 16.54 -3.16 -2.35
N GLN A 48 16.94 -1.89 -2.38
CA GLN A 48 16.62 -0.91 -1.34
C GLN A 48 15.10 -0.69 -1.21
N ALA A 49 14.38 -0.69 -2.34
CA ALA A 49 12.92 -0.62 -2.32
C ALA A 49 12.28 -1.86 -1.68
N GLY A 50 12.83 -3.05 -1.96
CA GLY A 50 12.45 -4.29 -1.30
C GLY A 50 12.69 -4.23 0.22
N ASP A 51 13.84 -3.70 0.64
CA ASP A 51 14.19 -3.55 2.05
C ASP A 51 13.21 -2.61 2.78
N GLU A 52 12.84 -1.48 2.17
CA GLU A 52 11.85 -0.55 2.74
C GLU A 52 10.45 -1.16 2.80
N LEU A 53 10.07 -1.99 1.82
CA LEU A 53 8.82 -2.73 1.87
C LEU A 53 8.81 -3.73 3.04
N ILE A 54 9.85 -4.56 3.17
CA ILE A 54 9.99 -5.54 4.26
C ILE A 54 9.93 -4.84 5.62
N LYS A 55 10.68 -3.76 5.79
CA LYS A 55 10.69 -2.95 7.02
C LYS A 55 9.31 -2.38 7.32
N THR A 56 8.57 -1.91 6.33
CA THR A 56 7.19 -1.42 6.49
C THR A 56 6.26 -2.55 6.92
N THR A 57 6.33 -3.70 6.26
CA THR A 57 5.55 -4.89 6.60
C THR A 57 5.82 -5.36 8.02
N LEU A 58 7.09 -5.40 8.46
CA LEU A 58 7.45 -5.79 9.82
C LEU A 58 6.89 -4.82 10.87
N LYS A 59 6.91 -3.51 10.60
CA LYS A 59 6.28 -2.52 11.51
C LYS A 59 4.78 -2.78 11.65
N VAL A 60 4.10 -3.06 10.53
CA VAL A 60 2.66 -3.35 10.50
C VAL A 60 2.34 -4.64 11.24
N ALA A 61 3.13 -5.69 11.00
CA ALA A 61 3.01 -6.95 11.73
C ALA A 61 3.23 -6.80 13.24
N ASN A 62 4.03 -5.81 13.67
CA ASN A 62 4.25 -5.46 15.07
C ASN A 62 3.20 -4.46 15.63
N GLY A 63 2.09 -4.22 14.93
CA GLY A 63 0.95 -3.46 15.43
C GLY A 63 0.91 -1.98 15.01
N ARG A 64 1.82 -1.52 14.14
CA ARG A 64 1.64 -0.21 13.49
C ARG A 64 0.42 -0.29 12.54
N LEU A 65 -0.58 0.57 12.74
CA LEU A 65 -1.69 0.71 11.80
C LEU A 65 -1.21 1.16 10.41
N THR A 66 -1.77 0.58 9.35
CA THR A 66 -1.61 1.11 8.00
C THR A 66 -2.39 2.40 7.82
N CYS A 67 -2.03 3.19 6.81
CA CYS A 67 -2.79 4.39 6.43
C CYS A 67 -4.26 4.07 6.17
N ALA A 68 -4.55 2.92 5.55
CA ALA A 68 -5.92 2.48 5.30
C ALA A 68 -6.70 2.26 6.60
N GLU A 69 -6.10 1.59 7.58
CA GLU A 69 -6.71 1.34 8.89
C GLU A 69 -6.90 2.65 9.68
N ALA A 70 -5.87 3.49 9.72
CA ALA A 70 -5.90 4.76 10.44
C ALA A 70 -6.95 5.75 9.92
N LEU A 71 -7.19 5.73 8.60
CA LEU A 71 -8.21 6.57 7.94
C LEU A 71 -9.59 5.90 7.87
N GLY A 72 -9.71 4.63 8.28
CA GLY A 72 -10.98 3.92 8.36
C GLY A 72 -11.50 3.33 7.04
N HIS A 73 -10.63 3.17 6.03
CA HIS A 73 -10.98 2.57 4.73
C HIS A 73 -11.32 1.09 4.88
N LYS A 74 -12.48 0.66 4.37
CA LYS A 74 -13.02 -0.72 4.54
C LYS A 74 -13.74 -1.25 3.30
N GLU A 75 -13.37 -0.76 2.11
CA GLU A 75 -14.03 -1.04 0.83
C GLU A 75 -13.73 -2.47 0.34
N PHE A 76 -14.23 -3.47 1.05
CA PHE A 76 -14.05 -4.88 0.75
C PHE A 76 -15.36 -5.51 0.27
N VAL A 77 -15.29 -6.36 -0.77
CA VAL A 77 -16.41 -7.17 -1.25
C VAL A 77 -16.01 -8.63 -1.23
N MET A 78 -16.78 -9.46 -0.54
CA MET A 78 -16.60 -10.91 -0.59
C MET A 78 -17.08 -11.42 -1.96
N THR A 79 -16.14 -11.86 -2.80
CA THR A 79 -16.48 -12.42 -4.11
C THR A 79 -17.29 -13.70 -3.94
N LYS A 80 -18.54 -13.69 -4.42
CA LYS A 80 -19.37 -14.89 -4.47
C LYS A 80 -18.98 -15.73 -5.68
N LEU A 81 -18.40 -16.90 -5.42
CA LEU A 81 -18.13 -17.89 -6.48
C LEU A 81 -19.44 -18.59 -6.85
N TYR A 82 -19.87 -18.44 -8.10
CA TYR A 82 -20.94 -19.26 -8.67
C TYR A 82 -20.31 -20.51 -9.27
N ARG A 83 -21.00 -21.66 -9.18
CA ARG A 83 -20.61 -22.83 -9.96
C ARG A 83 -20.67 -22.46 -11.43
N SER A 84 -19.55 -22.53 -12.14
CA SER A 84 -19.56 -22.56 -13.61
C SER A 84 -20.33 -23.80 -14.04
N ALA A 85 -21.21 -23.63 -15.04
CA ALA A 85 -21.99 -24.71 -15.63
C ALA A 85 -21.11 -25.91 -16.04
#